data_AF-A0A3P6CGN8-F1
#
_entry.id   AF-A0A3P6CGN8-F1
#
_cell.length_a   1.000
_cell.length_b   1.000
_cell.length_c   1.000
_cell.angle_alpha   90.00
_cell.angle_beta   90.00
_cell.angle_gamma   90.00
#
_symmetry.space_group_name_H-M   'P 1'
#
loop_
_entity.id
_entity.type
_entity.pdbx_description
1 polymer ?
#
loop_
_entity_poly.entity_id
_entity_poly.type
_entity_poly.pdbx_seq_one_letter_code
_entity_poly.pdbx_strand_id
1 'polypeptide(L)'
;SGKQKGLKIALATVLPNAEHRNCAKNVYANWKNKYGDLDYKPYFWNVAYSKTVGEYDLHIAELKAFDSKAHDDLLAVDPNTWCLAFFTGNARSAHVCNSLSESFNKTIKGARELPLINMLEAIRKQAMTRISRRFNIARACILPFPKKLWRIRDLKVSDSVRKRRNWTKPDQTGHNRTR
;
A
#
# COMPACT_ATOMS: atom_id res chain seq x y z
N SER A 1 6.11 7.98 8.44
CA SER A 1 7.18 8.89 8.84
C SER A 1 8.48 8.11 8.97
N GLY A 2 9.64 8.71 8.66
CA GLY A 2 10.94 8.12 8.99
C GLY A 2 11.13 8.13 10.51
N LYS A 3 11.80 7.13 11.08
CA LYS A 3 12.04 7.01 12.53
C LYS A 3 13.06 8.06 13.02
N GLN A 4 12.80 9.35 12.83
CA GLN A 4 13.61 10.40 13.44
C GLN A 4 13.16 10.58 14.89
N LYS A 5 14.03 10.21 15.84
CA LYS A 5 13.75 10.23 17.29
C LYS A 5 13.30 11.63 17.76
N GLY A 6 13.93 12.69 17.26
CA GLY A 6 13.56 14.07 17.59
C GLY A 6 12.15 14.48 17.13
N LEU A 7 11.68 13.95 16.00
CA LEU A 7 10.35 14.27 15.46
C LEU A 7 9.23 13.70 16.34
N LYS A 8 9.40 12.49 16.87
CA LYS A 8 8.41 11.87 17.79
C LYS A 8 8.28 12.66 19.10
N ILE A 9 9.40 13.12 19.66
CA ILE A 9 9.43 13.87 20.91
C ILE A 9 8.76 15.24 20.73
N ALA A 10 9.08 15.95 19.65
CA ALA A 10 8.48 17.25 19.35
C ALA A 10 6.96 17.14 19.11
N LEU A 11 6.52 16.12 18.37
CA LEU A 11 5.09 15.88 18.13
C LEU A 11 4.34 15.53 19.41
N ALA A 12 4.90 14.69 20.29
CA ALA A 12 4.28 14.37 21.57
C ALA A 12 4.14 15.61 22.48
N THR A 13 5.04 16.59 22.34
CA THR A 13 5.02 17.83 23.12
C THR A 13 3.97 18.82 22.59
N VAL A 14 3.86 18.96 21.26
CA VAL A 14 2.98 19.97 20.63
C VAL A 14 1.56 19.43 20.37
N LEU A 15 1.43 18.13 20.08
CA LEU A 15 0.17 17.46 19.73
C LEU A 15 0.06 16.10 20.44
N PRO A 16 -0.10 16.07 21.77
CA PRO A 16 -0.09 14.83 22.56
C PRO A 16 -1.22 13.86 22.21
N ASN A 17 -2.37 14.38 21.74
CA ASN A 17 -3.54 13.58 21.38
C ASN A 17 -3.52 13.09 19.92
N ALA A 18 -2.50 13.43 19.13
CA ALA A 18 -2.41 13.02 17.74
C ALA A 18 -1.88 11.59 17.62
N GLU A 19 -2.66 10.71 17.03
CA GLU A 19 -2.23 9.34 16.76
C GLU A 19 -0.98 9.31 15.85
N HIS A 20 0.08 8.64 16.31
CA HIS A 20 1.34 8.56 15.58
C HIS A 20 1.45 7.27 14.78
N ARG A 21 1.26 7.40 13.46
CA ARG A 21 1.34 6.29 12.51
C ARG A 21 2.71 6.20 11.83
N ASN A 22 3.34 5.04 11.93
CA ASN A 22 4.47 4.65 11.10
C ASN A 22 3.97 4.32 9.68
N CYS A 23 4.79 4.64 8.67
CA CYS A 23 4.46 4.27 7.30
C CYS A 23 4.76 2.77 7.13
N ALA A 24 3.76 1.95 6.79
CA ALA A 24 3.95 0.51 6.59
C ALA A 24 5.06 0.20 5.57
N LYS A 25 5.23 1.05 4.55
CA LYS A 25 6.33 0.92 3.58
C LYS A 25 7.73 1.08 4.19
N ASN A 26 7.88 1.92 5.22
CA ASN A 26 9.14 2.07 5.94
C ASN A 26 9.40 0.88 6.87
N VAL A 27 8.34 0.35 7.50
CA VAL A 27 8.42 -0.87 8.29
C VAL A 27 8.84 -2.03 7.37
N TYR A 28 8.18 -2.15 6.21
CA TYR A 28 8.52 -3.12 5.18
C TYR A 28 9.96 -2.99 4.71
N ALA A 29 10.43 -1.78 4.37
CA ALA A 29 11.80 -1.60 3.88
C ALA A 29 12.85 -2.06 4.90
N ASN A 30 12.63 -1.80 6.19
CA ASN A 30 13.52 -2.26 7.25
C ASN A 30 13.47 -3.78 7.43
N TRP A 31 12.27 -4.36 7.40
CA TRP A 31 12.06 -5.79 7.58
C TRP A 31 12.57 -6.60 6.36
N LYS A 32 12.26 -6.14 5.15
CA LYS A 32 12.73 -6.69 3.86
C LYS A 32 14.25 -6.82 3.81
N ASN A 33 15.00 -5.88 4.38
CA ASN A 33 16.47 -5.94 4.38
C ASN A 33 17.02 -7.20 5.05
N LYS A 34 16.23 -7.90 5.88
CA LYS A 34 16.62 -9.16 6.54
C LYS A 34 16.13 -10.43 5.82
N TYR A 35 14.98 -10.38 5.15
CA TYR A 35 14.28 -11.59 4.64
C TYR A 35 14.11 -11.65 3.11
N GLY A 36 14.33 -10.55 2.38
CA GLY A 36 14.12 -10.49 0.92
C GLY A 36 12.70 -10.07 0.49
N ASP A 37 12.47 -9.87 -0.82
CA ASP A 37 11.25 -9.19 -1.35
C ASP A 37 10.20 -10.12 -1.98
N LEU A 38 10.55 -11.32 -2.44
CA LEU A 38 9.64 -12.08 -3.30
C LEU A 38 8.57 -12.81 -2.49
N ASP A 39 8.99 -13.71 -1.61
CA ASP A 39 8.07 -14.59 -0.89
C ASP A 39 7.46 -13.93 0.35
N TYR A 40 8.19 -13.01 0.99
CA TYR A 40 7.79 -12.35 2.24
C TYR A 40 6.84 -11.15 2.05
N LYS A 41 6.85 -10.56 0.86
CA LYS A 41 6.08 -9.35 0.57
C LYS A 41 4.57 -9.54 0.70
N PRO A 42 3.95 -10.59 0.13
CA PRO A 42 2.52 -10.81 0.28
C PRO A 42 2.10 -10.91 1.74
N TYR A 43 2.85 -11.68 2.56
CA TYR A 43 2.56 -11.82 3.98
C TYR A 43 2.59 -10.48 4.71
N PHE A 44 3.65 -9.69 4.51
CA PHE A 44 3.73 -8.36 5.14
C PHE A 44 2.55 -7.48 4.78
N TRP A 45 2.19 -7.40 3.49
CA TRP A 45 1.12 -6.52 3.05
C TRP A 45 -0.27 -7.01 3.46
N ASN A 46 -0.49 -8.31 3.55
CA ASN A 46 -1.73 -8.88 4.09
C ASN A 46 -1.90 -8.48 5.56
N VAL A 47 -0.85 -8.63 6.37
CA VAL A 47 -0.85 -8.16 7.77
C VAL A 47 -1.09 -6.65 7.84
N ALA A 48 -0.32 -5.85 7.09
CA ALA A 48 -0.41 -4.39 7.16
C ALA A 48 -1.79 -3.83 6.75
N TYR A 49 -2.46 -4.46 5.78
CA TYR A 49 -3.78 -4.04 5.27
C TYR A 49 -4.96 -4.77 5.93
N SER A 50 -4.72 -5.60 6.95
CA SER A 50 -5.78 -6.21 7.75
C SER A 50 -6.70 -5.13 8.29
N LYS A 51 -8.01 -5.27 8.11
CA LYS A 51 -8.99 -4.24 8.50
C LYS A 51 -9.58 -4.49 9.88
N THR A 52 -9.57 -5.75 10.31
CA THR A 52 -10.08 -6.18 11.61
C THR A 52 -8.98 -6.93 12.36
N VAL A 53 -9.12 -6.99 13.68
CA VAL A 53 -8.19 -7.75 14.53
C VAL A 53 -8.21 -9.23 14.15
N GLY A 54 -9.37 -9.80 13.81
CA GLY A 54 -9.47 -11.19 13.36
C GLY A 54 -8.74 -11.46 12.04
N GLU A 55 -8.82 -10.55 11.06
CA GLU A 55 -8.01 -10.65 9.83
C GLU A 55 -6.52 -10.57 10.12
N TYR A 56 -6.13 -9.69 11.04
CA TYR A 56 -4.74 -9.54 11.46
C TYR A 56 -4.21 -10.82 12.10
N ASP A 57 -4.97 -11.42 13.03
CA ASP A 57 -4.59 -12.65 13.74
C ASP A 57 -4.42 -13.83 12.77
N LEU A 58 -5.26 -13.91 11.74
CA LEU A 58 -5.12 -14.91 10.69
C LEU A 58 -3.83 -14.71 9.89
N HIS A 59 -3.59 -13.50 9.39
CA HIS A 59 -2.43 -13.22 8.54
C HIS A 59 -1.09 -13.26 9.29
N ILE A 60 -1.07 -12.87 10.56
CA ILE A 60 0.15 -12.98 11.37
C ILE A 60 0.46 -14.45 11.72
N ALA A 61 -0.58 -15.29 11.92
CA ALA A 61 -0.42 -16.73 12.09
C ALA A 61 0.09 -17.42 10.81
N GLU A 62 -0.40 -17.01 9.63
CA GLU A 62 0.13 -17.48 8.34
C GLU A 62 1.63 -17.17 8.20
N LEU A 63 2.05 -15.94 8.55
CA LEU A 63 3.47 -15.58 8.55
C LEU A 63 4.27 -16.43 9.54
N LYS A 64 3.73 -16.70 10.73
CA LYS A 64 4.39 -17.54 11.74
C LYS A 64 4.57 -18.98 11.28
N ALA A 65 3.58 -19.53 10.59
CA ALA A 65 3.65 -20.86 10.00
C ALA A 65 4.68 -20.94 8.85
N PHE A 66 4.83 -19.85 8.10
CA PHE A 66 5.83 -19.74 7.03
C PHE A 66 7.26 -19.57 7.58
N ASP A 67 7.48 -18.60 8.47
CA ASP A 67 8.75 -18.36 9.15
C ASP A 67 8.52 -17.67 10.50
N SER A 68 8.70 -18.43 11.59
CA SER A 68 8.55 -17.92 12.95
C SER A 68 9.54 -16.81 13.29
N LYS A 69 10.74 -16.81 12.71
CA LYS A 69 11.73 -15.76 12.97
C LYS A 69 11.33 -14.46 12.28
N ALA A 70 10.82 -14.55 11.06
CA ALA A 70 10.30 -13.38 10.33
C ALA A 70 9.10 -12.75 11.03
N HIS A 71 8.23 -13.59 11.61
CA HIS A 71 7.14 -13.18 12.49
C HIS A 71 7.64 -12.40 13.71
N ASP A 72 8.59 -12.95 14.47
CA ASP A 72 9.07 -12.33 15.71
C ASP A 72 9.75 -10.98 15.43
N ASP A 73 10.54 -10.90 14.36
CA ASP A 73 11.17 -9.66 13.90
C ASP A 73 10.15 -8.61 13.43
N LEU A 74 9.01 -9.04 12.88
CA LEU A 74 7.93 -8.14 12.48
C LEU A 74 7.21 -7.57 13.70
N LEU A 75 6.95 -8.41 14.71
CA LEU A 75 6.31 -8.02 15.97
C LEU A 75 7.20 -7.16 16.88
N ALA A 76 8.52 -7.17 16.66
CA ALA A 76 9.42 -6.23 17.32
C ALA A 76 9.08 -4.75 17.02
N VAL A 77 8.32 -4.48 15.95
CA VAL A 77 7.73 -3.17 15.68
C VAL A 77 6.25 -3.20 16.03
N ASP A 78 5.86 -2.41 17.04
CA ASP A 78 4.47 -2.31 17.52
C ASP A 78 3.45 -2.22 16.37
N PRO A 79 2.64 -3.28 16.15
CA PRO A 79 1.63 -3.38 15.10
C PRO A 79 0.61 -2.24 15.12
N ASN A 80 0.30 -1.69 16.30
CA ASN A 80 -0.64 -0.59 16.45
C ASN A 80 -0.22 0.67 15.67
N THR A 81 1.08 0.80 15.41
CA THR A 81 1.61 1.98 14.73
C THR A 81 1.59 1.88 13.21
N TRP A 82 1.40 0.71 12.61
CA TRP A 82 1.56 0.54 11.15
C TRP A 82 0.56 -0.40 10.49
N CYS A 83 -0.23 -1.15 11.25
CA CYS A 83 -1.29 -2.03 10.72
C CYS A 83 -2.64 -1.30 10.78
N LEU A 84 -3.42 -1.42 9.70
CA LEU A 84 -4.70 -0.74 9.54
C LEU A 84 -5.75 -1.18 10.57
N ALA A 85 -5.70 -2.42 11.04
CA ALA A 85 -6.66 -3.00 11.98
C ALA A 85 -6.73 -2.29 13.34
N PHE A 86 -5.64 -1.61 13.72
CA PHE A 86 -5.48 -0.97 15.02
C PHE A 86 -5.58 0.56 14.97
N PHE A 87 -5.74 1.13 13.77
CA PHE A 87 -5.85 2.57 13.62
C PHE A 87 -7.20 3.06 14.15
N THR A 88 -7.18 4.23 14.81
CA THR A 88 -8.43 4.82 15.26
C THR A 88 -9.30 5.20 14.05
N GLY A 89 -10.61 4.95 14.16
CA GLY A 89 -11.61 5.28 13.13
C GLY A 89 -11.76 6.79 12.87
N ASN A 90 -11.11 7.63 13.68
CA ASN A 90 -11.13 9.09 13.57
C ASN A 90 -10.52 9.57 12.24
N ALA A 91 -9.49 8.88 11.74
CA ALA A 91 -8.91 9.17 10.43
C ALA A 91 -9.33 8.10 9.41
N ARG A 92 -10.35 8.43 8.60
CA ARG A 92 -10.90 7.60 7.51
C ARG A 92 -9.96 7.47 6.31
N SER A 93 -8.74 6.98 6.53
CA SER A 93 -7.80 6.66 5.46
C SER A 93 -7.53 5.17 5.44
N ALA A 94 -7.91 4.51 4.35
CA ALA A 94 -7.55 3.11 4.08
C ALA A 94 -6.07 2.94 3.68
N HIS A 95 -5.30 4.04 3.60
CA HIS A 95 -3.90 4.02 3.19
C HIS A 95 -2.97 3.90 4.40
N VAL A 96 -2.39 2.72 4.57
CA VAL A 96 -1.30 2.44 5.54
C VAL A 96 0.07 2.95 5.05
N CYS A 97 0.14 3.35 3.79
CA CYS A 97 1.33 3.92 3.17
C CYS A 97 1.23 5.43 3.07
N ASN A 98 2.25 6.14 3.55
CA ASN A 98 2.42 7.57 3.30
C ASN A 98 3.02 7.84 1.90
N SER A 99 2.58 7.07 0.89
CA SER A 99 3.14 7.08 -0.46
C SER A 99 2.96 8.44 -1.15
N LEU A 100 1.86 9.13 -0.86
CA LEU A 100 1.55 10.44 -1.42
C LEU A 100 2.56 11.50 -0.93
N SER A 101 2.79 11.60 0.37
CA SER A 101 3.76 12.58 0.87
C SER A 101 5.20 12.19 0.51
N GLU A 102 5.56 10.91 0.50
CA GLU A 102 6.87 10.47 0.02
C GLU A 102 7.09 10.82 -1.45
N SER A 103 6.10 10.58 -2.31
CA SER A 103 6.17 10.92 -3.73
C SER A 103 6.26 12.43 -3.94
N PHE A 104 5.50 13.21 -3.17
CA PHE A 104 5.56 14.67 -3.21
C PHE A 104 6.92 15.18 -2.75
N ASN A 105 7.40 14.75 -1.58
CA ASN A 105 8.69 15.14 -1.03
C ASN A 105 9.85 14.77 -1.96
N LYS A 106 9.82 13.59 -2.59
CA LYS A 106 10.80 13.20 -3.60
C LYS A 106 10.76 14.12 -4.81
N THR A 107 9.57 14.50 -5.25
CA THR A 107 9.37 15.35 -6.43
C THR A 107 9.94 16.75 -6.23
N ILE A 108 9.76 17.34 -5.05
CA ILE A 108 10.22 18.69 -4.76
C ILE A 108 11.64 18.74 -4.20
N LYS A 109 12.31 17.59 -4.00
CA LYS A 109 13.60 17.52 -3.31
C LYS A 109 14.64 18.50 -3.88
N GLY A 110 14.87 18.49 -5.18
CA GLY A 110 15.82 19.42 -5.81
C GLY A 110 15.33 20.88 -5.84
N ALA A 111 14.02 21.12 -5.82
CA ALA A 111 13.51 22.48 -5.72
C ALA A 111 13.76 23.09 -4.33
N ARG A 112 13.78 22.26 -3.27
CA ARG A 112 14.01 22.70 -1.88
C ARG A 112 15.44 23.16 -1.60
N GLU A 113 16.38 22.86 -2.50
CA GLU A 113 17.78 23.31 -2.42
C GLU A 113 17.94 24.75 -2.96
N LEU A 114 16.88 25.33 -3.53
CA LEU A 114 16.89 26.68 -4.10
C LEU A 114 16.36 27.73 -3.11
N PRO A 115 16.74 29.02 -3.28
CA PRO A 115 16.10 30.12 -2.57
C PRO A 115 14.57 30.13 -2.76
N LEU A 116 13.83 30.68 -1.81
CA LEU A 116 12.36 30.61 -1.74
C LEU A 116 11.66 30.89 -3.08
N ILE A 117 12.01 32.01 -3.73
CA ILE A 117 11.40 32.41 -5.01
C ILE A 117 11.68 31.37 -6.10
N ASN A 118 12.93 30.92 -6.21
CA ASN A 118 13.36 29.93 -7.20
C ASN A 118 12.76 28.54 -6.93
N MET A 119 12.59 28.16 -5.66
CA MET A 119 11.90 26.93 -5.26
C MET A 119 10.45 26.95 -5.73
N LEU A 120 9.71 28.03 -5.45
CA LEU A 120 8.31 28.17 -5.86
C LEU A 120 8.17 28.13 -7.38
N GLU A 121 9.05 28.83 -8.09
CA GLU A 121 9.05 28.86 -9.55
C GLU A 121 9.38 27.48 -10.15
N ALA A 122 10.33 26.75 -9.58
CA ALA A 122 10.65 25.38 -9.98
C ALA A 122 9.46 24.43 -9.78
N ILE A 123 8.77 24.52 -8.63
CA ILE A 123 7.57 23.72 -8.33
C ILE A 123 6.45 24.05 -9.32
N ARG A 124 6.23 25.34 -9.60
CA ARG A 124 5.22 25.82 -10.57
C ARG A 124 5.48 25.27 -11.96
N LYS A 125 6.70 25.44 -12.48
CA LYS A 125 7.11 24.90 -13.81
C LYS A 125 6.88 23.39 -13.88
N GLN A 126 7.33 22.66 -12.87
CA GLN A 126 7.12 21.21 -12.80
C GLN A 126 5.63 20.81 -12.81
N ALA A 127 4.77 21.52 -12.07
CA ALA A 127 3.34 21.26 -12.05
C ALA A 127 2.72 21.50 -13.42
N MET A 128 3.03 22.64 -14.05
CA MET A 128 2.53 22.99 -15.39
C MET A 128 2.95 21.97 -16.45
N THR A 129 4.23 21.58 -16.48
CA THR A 129 4.72 20.56 -17.43
C THR A 129 4.00 19.23 -17.23
N ARG A 130 3.75 18.81 -15.98
CA ARG A 130 2.99 17.58 -15.69
C ARG A 130 1.55 17.66 -16.15
N ILE A 131 0.87 18.78 -15.91
CA ILE A 131 -0.53 19.00 -16.33
C ILE A 131 -0.62 19.00 -17.85
N SER A 132 0.23 19.78 -18.54
CA SER A 132 0.27 19.84 -20.01
C SER A 132 0.53 18.46 -20.62
N ARG A 133 1.50 17.69 -20.10
CA ARG A 133 1.75 16.32 -20.54
C ARG A 133 0.52 15.43 -20.36
N ARG A 134 -0.15 15.49 -19.20
CA ARG A 134 -1.36 14.68 -18.93
C ARG A 134 -2.52 15.08 -19.84
N PHE A 135 -2.70 16.37 -20.10
CA PHE A 135 -3.70 16.88 -21.03
C PHE A 135 -3.48 16.32 -22.44
N ASN A 136 -2.25 16.37 -22.95
CA ASN A 136 -1.92 15.82 -24.27
C ASN A 136 -2.17 14.30 -24.35
N ILE A 137 -1.82 13.55 -23.30
CA ILE A 137 -2.11 12.11 -23.22
C ILE A 137 -3.61 11.85 -23.22
N ALA A 138 -4.38 12.60 -22.43
CA ALA A 138 -5.84 12.45 -22.36
C ALA A 138 -6.50 12.76 -23.70
N ARG A 139 -6.07 13.83 -24.37
CA ARG A 139 -6.56 14.21 -25.71
C ARG A 139 -6.27 13.14 -26.76
N ALA A 140 -5.15 12.43 -26.64
CA ALA A 140 -4.79 11.32 -27.53
C ALA A 140 -5.45 9.97 -27.14
N CYS A 141 -6.17 9.90 -26.02
CA CYS A 141 -6.89 8.69 -25.63
C CYS A 141 -8.20 8.58 -26.42
N ILE A 142 -8.23 7.65 -27.37
CA ILE A 142 -9.45 7.26 -28.10
C ILE A 142 -10.39 6.45 -27.20
N LEU A 143 -9.82 5.75 -26.23
CA LEU A 143 -10.56 4.90 -25.30
C LEU A 143 -11.12 5.72 -24.13
N PRO A 144 -12.30 5.36 -23.57
CA PRO A 144 -12.91 6.00 -22.40
C PRO A 144 -12.03 6.10 -21.14
N PHE A 145 -10.94 5.32 -21.08
CA PHE A 145 -9.97 5.34 -19.99
C PHE A 145 -8.55 5.27 -20.57
N PRO A 146 -7.52 5.61 -19.80
CA PRO A 146 -6.13 5.34 -20.18
C PRO A 146 -5.92 3.86 -20.55
N LYS A 147 -5.12 3.58 -21.59
CA LYS A 147 -4.85 2.21 -22.11
C LYS A 147 -4.56 1.17 -21.02
N LYS A 148 -3.83 1.57 -19.96
CA LYS A 148 -3.50 0.70 -18.83
C LYS A 148 -4.76 0.28 -18.04
N LEU A 149 -5.66 1.22 -17.76
CA LEU A 149 -6.90 0.94 -17.03
C LEU A 149 -7.87 0.12 -17.90
N TRP A 150 -7.90 0.37 -19.20
CA TRP A 150 -8.64 -0.47 -20.15
C TRP A 150 -8.20 -1.92 -20.10
N ARG A 151 -6.90 -2.21 -20.21
CA ARG A 151 -6.38 -3.58 -20.08
C ARG A 151 -6.76 -4.25 -18.76
N ILE A 152 -6.69 -3.52 -17.65
CA ILE A 152 -7.06 -4.07 -16.33
C ILE A 152 -8.56 -4.38 -16.28
N ARG A 153 -9.40 -3.49 -16.85
CA ARG A 153 -10.84 -3.75 -16.96
C ARG A 153 -11.09 -5.01 -17.77
N ASP A 154 -10.46 -5.13 -18.94
CA ASP A 154 -10.65 -6.28 -19.84
C ASP A 154 -10.23 -7.58 -19.16
N LEU A 155 -9.06 -7.61 -18.49
CA LEU A 155 -8.60 -8.76 -17.71
C LEU A 155 -9.61 -9.15 -16.61
N LYS A 156 -10.12 -8.17 -15.84
CA LYS A 156 -11.11 -8.43 -14.79
C LYS A 156 -12.44 -8.94 -15.34
N VAL A 157 -12.88 -8.43 -16.50
CA VAL A 157 -14.08 -8.92 -17.19
C VAL A 157 -13.85 -10.37 -17.64
N SER A 158 -12.71 -10.67 -18.27
CA SER A 158 -12.34 -12.02 -18.70
C SER A 158 -12.27 -13.01 -17.52
N ASP A 159 -11.66 -12.63 -16.41
CA ASP A 159 -11.59 -13.47 -15.19
C ASP A 159 -12.98 -13.72 -14.60
N SER A 160 -13.86 -12.71 -14.63
CA SER A 160 -15.24 -12.85 -14.16
C SER A 160 -16.05 -13.79 -15.05
N VAL A 161 -15.88 -13.70 -16.38
CA VAL A 161 -16.49 -14.62 -17.34
C VAL A 161 -15.97 -16.05 -17.15
N ARG A 162 -14.66 -16.23 -16.93
CA ARG A 162 -14.05 -17.53 -16.65
C ARG A 162 -14.59 -18.16 -15.37
N LYS A 163 -14.68 -17.38 -14.28
CA LYS A 163 -15.25 -17.84 -13.01
C LYS A 163 -16.71 -18.26 -13.17
N ARG A 164 -17.53 -17.49 -13.90
CA ARG A 164 -18.92 -17.88 -14.21
C ARG A 164 -19.01 -19.19 -14.98
N ARG A 165 -18.20 -19.37 -16.04
CA ARG A 165 -18.18 -20.63 -16.82
C ARG A 165 -17.79 -21.84 -15.97
N ASN A 166 -16.83 -21.68 -15.06
CA ASN A 166 -16.41 -22.76 -14.18
C ASN A 166 -17.47 -23.10 -13.13
N TRP A 167 -18.27 -22.12 -12.70
CA TRP A 167 -19.37 -22.33 -11.76
C TRP A 167 -20.58 -23.04 -12.39
N THR A 168 -20.79 -22.86 -13.70
CA THR A 168 -21.88 -23.52 -14.45
C THR A 168 -21.57 -24.93 -14.94
N LYS A 169 -20.39 -25.49 -14.63
CA LYS A 169 -20.08 -26.88 -14.97
C LYS A 169 -20.70 -27.79 -13.90
N PRO A 170 -21.64 -28.70 -14.25
CA PRO A 170 -22.13 -29.68 -13.29
C PRO A 170 -20.98 -30.60 -12.86
N ASP A 171 -20.95 -30.91 -11.57
CA ASP A 171 -20.03 -31.87 -10.97
C ASP A 171 -20.21 -33.25 -11.64
N GLN A 172 -19.18 -33.74 -12.33
CA GLN A 172 -19.19 -35.07 -12.94
C GLN A 172 -18.63 -36.17 -12.02
N THR A 173 -18.48 -35.92 -10.71
CA THR A 173 -18.05 -36.96 -9.76
C THR A 173 -19.23 -37.74 -9.17
N GLY A 174 -19.95 -38.42 -10.06
CA GLY A 174 -20.89 -39.49 -9.68
C GLY A 174 -20.14 -40.63 -9.01
N HIS A 175 -20.35 -40.79 -7.71
CA HIS A 175 -19.91 -41.94 -6.93
C HIS A 175 -20.52 -43.23 -7.48
N ASN A 176 -19.71 -44.12 -8.06
CA ASN A 176 -20.05 -45.53 -8.19
C ASN A 176 -19.94 -46.19 -6.81
N ARG A 177 -21.07 -46.33 -6.10
CA ARG A 177 -21.19 -47.30 -5.00
C ARG A 177 -21.50 -48.66 -5.61
N THR A 178 -20.55 -49.57 -5.50
CA THR A 178 -20.70 -51.00 -5.77
C THR A 178 -21.78 -51.60 -4.86
N ARG A 179 -22.62 -52.46 -5.44
CA ARG A 179 -23.57 -53.33 -4.75
C ARG A 179 -22.98 -54.73 -4.65
#